data_AF-A0A7X4W7S3-F1
#
_entry.id   AF-A0A7X4W7S3-F1
#
_cell.length_a   1.000
_cell.length_b   1.000
_cell.length_c   1.000
_cell.angle_alpha   90.00
_cell.angle_beta   90.00
_cell.angle_gamma   90.00
#
_symmetry.space_group_name_H-M   'P 1'
#
loop_
_entity.id
_entity.type
_entity.pdbx_description
1 polymer ?
#
loop_
_entity_poly.entity_id
_entity_poly.type
_entity_poly.pdbx_seq_one_letter_code
_entity_poly.pdbx_strand_id
1 'polypeptide(L)'
;MTDKPLGNYLVEAIDELRKVKEITLNYDQALQLQQDINLLLTQLSEALALPDLGVTRTQNAVTNLITLTSLAKKAKHDPSKIADVILTTSKVVRVVEKVLKGTGEALL
;
A
#
# COMPACT_ATOMS: atom_id res chain seq x y z
N MET A 1 -13.03 12.25 8.23
CA MET A 1 -13.42 10.83 8.27
C MET A 1 -13.08 10.23 6.92
N THR A 2 -12.49 9.04 6.87
CA THR A 2 -12.19 8.35 5.62
C THR A 2 -13.42 7.52 5.23
N ASP A 3 -14.16 7.96 4.21
CA ASP A 3 -15.47 7.41 3.84
C ASP A 3 -15.43 6.02 3.17
N LYS A 4 -14.24 5.44 2.95
CA LYS A 4 -14.06 4.18 2.23
C LYS A 4 -13.43 3.09 3.12
N PRO A 5 -13.78 1.80 2.92
CA PRO A 5 -13.09 0.68 3.57
C PRO A 5 -11.60 0.60 3.19
N LEU A 6 -10.78 -0.02 4.04
CA LEU A 6 -9.35 -0.25 3.81
C LEU A 6 -9.07 -0.90 2.44
N GLY A 7 -9.91 -1.85 2.02
CA GLY A 7 -9.80 -2.55 0.74
C GLY A 7 -9.79 -1.60 -0.46
N ASN A 8 -10.55 -0.51 -0.43
CA ASN A 8 -10.59 0.45 -1.54
C ASN A 8 -9.24 1.18 -1.69
N TYR A 9 -8.61 1.54 -0.57
CA TYR A 9 -7.29 2.19 -0.58
C TYR A 9 -6.19 1.23 -1.05
N LEU A 10 -6.32 -0.07 -0.72
CA LEU A 10 -5.42 -1.10 -1.24
C LEU A 10 -5.53 -1.24 -2.75
N VAL A 11 -6.75 -1.30 -3.30
CA VAL A 11 -6.97 -1.35 -4.75
C VAL A 11 -6.34 -0.15 -5.45
N GLU A 12 -6.62 1.07 -4.98
CA GLU A 12 -6.08 2.30 -5.57
C GLU A 12 -4.54 2.33 -5.54
N ALA A 13 -3.92 1.89 -4.45
CA ALA A 13 -2.46 1.82 -4.33
C ALA A 13 -1.85 0.76 -5.26
N ILE A 14 -2.42 -0.45 -5.29
CA ILE A 14 -1.95 -1.56 -6.13
C ILE A 14 -1.98 -1.17 -7.62
N ASP A 15 -3.06 -0.52 -8.07
CA ASP A 15 -3.19 -0.09 -9.46
C ASP A 15 -2.12 0.92 -9.87
N GLU A 16 -1.78 1.88 -9.01
CA GLU A 16 -0.71 2.83 -9.32
C GLU A 16 0.68 2.20 -9.22
N LEU A 17 0.91 1.28 -8.29
CA LEU A 17 2.18 0.55 -8.18
C LEU A 17 2.47 -0.32 -9.42
N ARG A 18 1.44 -0.96 -9.99
CA ARG A 18 1.58 -1.72 -11.24
C ARG A 18 2.08 -0.83 -12.37
N LYS A 19 1.56 0.39 -12.49
CA LYS A 19 2.01 1.39 -13.48
C LYS A 19 3.44 1.84 -13.22
N VAL A 20 3.83 2.04 -11.95
CA VAL A 20 5.23 2.37 -11.61
C VAL A 20 6.16 1.23 -11.99
N LYS A 21 5.77 -0.03 -11.73
CA LYS A 21 6.55 -1.21 -12.11
C LYS A 21 6.77 -1.27 -13.63
N GLU A 22 5.75 -0.96 -14.43
CA GLU A 22 5.85 -0.96 -15.90
C GLU A 22 6.89 0.02 -16.45
N ILE A 23 7.13 1.14 -15.76
CA ILE A 23 8.12 2.15 -16.17
C ILE A 23 9.48 1.99 -15.46
N THR A 24 9.60 1.02 -14.55
CA THR A 24 10.83 0.80 -13.78
C THR A 24 11.84 0.02 -14.64
N LEU A 25 12.91 0.69 -15.07
CA LEU A 25 13.93 0.10 -15.94
C LEU A 25 14.94 -0.79 -15.19
N ASN A 26 15.10 -0.59 -13.88
CA ASN A 26 15.97 -1.41 -13.06
C ASN A 26 15.25 -2.72 -12.69
N TYR A 27 15.85 -3.84 -13.07
CA TYR A 27 15.26 -5.16 -12.87
C TYR A 27 14.99 -5.50 -11.40
N ASP A 28 15.96 -5.25 -10.51
CA ASP A 28 15.85 -5.58 -9.08
C ASP A 28 14.74 -4.75 -8.42
N GLN A 29 14.64 -3.47 -8.80
CA GLN A 29 13.57 -2.57 -8.34
C GLN A 29 12.19 -3.04 -8.83
N ALA A 30 12.07 -3.45 -10.09
CA ALA A 30 10.83 -3.97 -10.65
C ALA A 30 10.41 -5.30 -9.98
N LEU A 31 11.39 -6.17 -9.68
CA LEU A 31 11.17 -7.42 -8.96
C LEU A 31 10.69 -7.17 -7.53
N GLN A 32 11.34 -6.24 -6.81
CA GLN A 32 10.92 -5.85 -5.46
C GLN A 32 9.49 -5.28 -5.46
N LEU A 33 9.16 -4.38 -6.40
CA LEU A 33 7.79 -3.88 -6.57
C LEU A 33 6.80 -5.01 -6.81
N GLN A 34 7.15 -5.98 -7.66
CA GLN A 34 6.27 -7.12 -7.93
C GLN A 34 6.00 -7.96 -6.67
N GLN A 35 7.02 -8.20 -5.84
CA GLN A 35 6.89 -8.94 -4.59
C GLN A 35 5.99 -8.18 -3.60
N ASP A 36 6.22 -6.87 -3.44
CA ASP A 36 5.42 -6.05 -2.54
C ASP A 36 3.96 -5.90 -3.04
N ILE A 37 3.74 -5.77 -4.35
CA ILE A 37 2.38 -5.78 -4.95
C ILE A 37 1.67 -7.11 -4.65
N ASN A 38 2.36 -8.25 -4.74
CA ASN A 38 1.76 -9.55 -4.42
C ASN A 38 1.36 -9.65 -2.95
N LEU A 39 2.16 -9.10 -2.03
CA LEU A 39 1.80 -9.03 -0.61
C LEU A 39 0.57 -8.16 -0.38
N LEU A 40 0.49 -6.99 -1.03
CA LEU A 40 -0.69 -6.12 -0.94
C LEU A 40 -1.96 -6.78 -1.51
N LEU A 41 -1.84 -7.61 -2.56
CA LEU A 41 -2.97 -8.38 -3.11
C LEU A 41 -3.47 -9.44 -2.13
N THR A 42 -2.56 -10.13 -1.44
CA THR A 42 -2.92 -11.05 -0.36
C THR A 42 -3.65 -10.30 0.76
N GLN A 43 -3.10 -9.16 1.19
CA GLN A 43 -3.70 -8.30 2.21
C GLN A 43 -5.06 -7.72 1.81
N LEU A 44 -5.26 -7.42 0.52
CA LEU A 44 -6.57 -7.03 0.00
C LEU A 44 -7.58 -8.16 0.17
N SER A 45 -7.20 -9.39 -0.17
CA SER A 45 -8.08 -10.56 0.00
C SER A 45 -8.45 -10.78 1.47
N GLU A 46 -7.49 -10.62 2.39
CA GLU A 46 -7.72 -10.66 3.84
C GLU A 46 -8.63 -9.53 4.32
N ALA A 47 -8.40 -8.29 3.86
CA ALA A 47 -9.21 -7.14 4.22
C ALA A 47 -10.68 -7.30 3.78
N LEU A 48 -10.92 -7.89 2.60
CA LEU A 48 -12.27 -8.17 2.10
C LEU A 48 -12.98 -9.27 2.91
N ALA A 49 -12.23 -10.18 3.52
CA ALA A 49 -12.75 -11.20 4.42
C ALA A 49 -13.03 -10.68 5.85
N LEU A 50 -12.58 -9.47 6.19
CA LEU A 50 -12.71 -8.82 7.49
C LEU A 50 -13.59 -7.57 7.38
N PRO A 51 -14.93 -7.71 7.41
CA PRO A 51 -15.85 -6.61 7.11
C PRO A 51 -15.83 -5.47 8.13
N ASP A 52 -15.31 -5.71 9.35
CA ASP A 52 -15.26 -4.68 10.40
C ASP A 52 -13.90 -4.65 11.10
N LEU A 53 -12.97 -3.89 10.52
CA LEU A 53 -11.67 -3.61 11.12
C LEU A 53 -11.72 -2.38 12.05
N GLY A 54 -12.80 -1.59 12.07
CA GLY A 54 -12.88 -0.33 12.81
C GLY A 54 -12.01 0.81 12.24
N VAL A 55 -12.50 2.04 12.35
CA VAL A 55 -11.84 3.24 11.80
C VAL A 55 -10.51 3.52 12.50
N THR A 56 -10.45 3.46 13.82
CA THR A 56 -9.22 3.75 14.60
C THR A 56 -8.07 2.82 14.23
N ARG A 57 -8.36 1.52 14.10
CA ARG A 57 -7.35 0.49 13.77
C ARG A 57 -6.82 0.65 12.35
N THR A 58 -7.64 1.15 11.43
CA THR A 58 -7.28 1.27 10.01
C THR A 58 -6.69 2.63 9.64
N GLN A 59 -6.85 3.66 10.47
CA GLN A 59 -6.53 5.05 10.12
C GLN A 59 -5.08 5.27 9.69
N ASN A 60 -4.11 4.66 10.38
CA ASN A 60 -2.70 4.75 10.01
C ASN A 60 -2.43 4.05 8.66
N ALA A 61 -2.96 2.85 8.46
CA ALA A 61 -2.84 2.13 7.19
C ALA A 61 -3.46 2.91 6.02
N VAL A 62 -4.66 3.48 6.21
CA VAL A 62 -5.33 4.31 5.21
C VAL A 62 -4.49 5.54 4.86
N THR A 63 -3.96 6.24 5.87
CA THR A 63 -3.09 7.41 5.65
C THR A 63 -1.86 7.04 4.82
N ASN A 64 -1.19 5.94 5.17
CA ASN A 64 0.00 5.49 4.45
C ASN A 64 -0.32 5.04 3.02
N LEU A 65 -1.47 4.39 2.79
CA LEU A 65 -1.93 4.01 1.46
C LEU A 65 -2.24 5.23 0.58
N ILE A 66 -2.85 6.28 1.14
CA ILE A 66 -3.08 7.54 0.42
C ILE A 66 -1.75 8.18 0.02
N THR A 67 -0.79 8.26 0.95
CA THR A 67 0.55 8.79 0.68
C THR A 67 1.26 7.98 -0.40
N LEU A 68 1.22 6.65 -0.31
CA LEU A 68 1.82 5.76 -1.31
C LEU A 68 1.20 5.95 -2.69
N THR A 69 -0.13 6.01 -2.77
CA THR A 69 -0.86 6.23 -4.03
C THR A 69 -0.45 7.56 -4.67
N SER A 70 -0.35 8.63 -3.87
CA SER A 70 0.11 9.94 -4.33
C SER A 70 1.55 9.91 -4.83
N LEU A 71 2.44 9.22 -4.11
CA LEU A 71 3.85 9.07 -4.49
C LEU A 71 4.01 8.25 -5.78
N ALA A 72 3.26 7.15 -5.93
CA ALA A 72 3.26 6.32 -7.13
C ALA A 72 2.78 7.11 -8.36
N LYS A 73 1.73 7.93 -8.22
CA LYS A 73 1.27 8.84 -9.30
C LYS A 73 2.36 9.83 -9.72
N LYS A 74 3.15 10.35 -8.78
CA LYS A 74 4.27 11.25 -9.09
C LYS A 74 5.40 10.52 -9.81
N ALA A 75 5.75 9.30 -9.36
CA ALA A 75 6.82 8.52 -9.95
C ALA A 75 6.61 8.20 -11.44
N LYS A 76 5.35 8.18 -11.90
CA LYS A 76 5.01 8.06 -13.33
C LYS A 76 5.56 9.19 -14.20
N HIS A 77 5.70 10.37 -13.63
CA HIS A 77 6.20 11.57 -14.32
C HIS A 77 7.63 11.91 -13.93
N ASP A 78 8.12 11.36 -12.82
CA ASP A 78 9.45 11.56 -12.27
C ASP A 78 10.05 10.22 -11.82
N PRO A 79 10.78 9.51 -12.70
CA PRO A 79 11.40 8.23 -12.37
C PRO A 79 12.38 8.27 -11.20
N SER A 80 12.89 9.46 -10.81
CA SER A 80 13.76 9.60 -9.63
C SER A 80 13.06 9.21 -8.32
N LYS A 81 11.72 9.17 -8.31
CA LYS A 81 10.88 8.80 -7.16
C LYS A 81 10.62 7.31 -7.03
N ILE A 82 11.06 6.47 -7.96
CA ILE A 82 10.80 5.02 -7.93
C ILE A 82 11.40 4.38 -6.67
N ALA A 83 12.60 4.79 -6.26
CA ALA A 83 13.23 4.30 -5.02
C ALA A 83 12.38 4.67 -3.78
N ASP A 84 11.85 5.88 -3.73
CA ASP A 84 10.98 6.34 -2.64
C ASP A 84 9.67 5.54 -2.62
N VAL A 85 9.09 5.23 -3.79
CA VAL A 85 7.89 4.39 -3.92
C VAL A 85 8.16 3.01 -3.33
N ILE A 86 9.28 2.37 -3.69
CA ILE A 86 9.65 1.04 -3.19
C ILE A 86 9.77 1.05 -1.67
N LEU A 87 10.57 1.96 -1.12
CA LEU A 87 10.76 2.08 0.32
C LEU A 87 9.44 2.33 1.07
N THR A 88 8.56 3.15 0.50
CA THR A 88 7.25 3.44 1.07
C THR A 88 6.32 2.23 0.98
N THR A 89 6.35 1.50 -0.12
CA THR A 89 5.54 0.29 -0.33
C THR A 89 5.88 -0.77 0.72
N SER A 90 7.16 -1.08 0.93
CA SER A 90 7.56 -2.08 1.92
C SER A 90 7.22 -1.69 3.37
N LYS A 91 7.09 -0.38 3.66
CA LYS A 91 6.57 0.12 4.96
C LYS A 91 5.07 -0.09 5.06
N VAL A 92 4.33 0.28 4.01
CA VAL A 92 2.86 0.12 3.94
C VAL A 92 2.46 -1.34 4.09
N VAL A 93 3.15 -2.26 3.41
CA VAL A 93 2.92 -3.71 3.56
C VAL A 93 2.96 -4.13 5.03
N ARG A 94 3.96 -3.70 5.80
CA ARG A 94 4.07 -4.05 7.23
C ARG A 94 2.97 -3.44 8.08
N VAL A 95 2.58 -2.20 7.79
CA VAL A 95 1.53 -1.51 8.55
C VAL A 95 0.18 -2.18 8.29
N VAL A 96 -0.15 -2.47 7.04
CA VAL A 96 -1.39 -3.17 6.68
C VAL A 96 -1.42 -4.57 7.28
N GLU A 97 -0.30 -5.30 7.26
CA GLU A 97 -0.20 -6.62 7.91
C GLU A 97 -0.52 -6.55 9.41
N LYS A 98 0.04 -5.57 10.14
CA LYS A 98 -0.28 -5.37 11.57
C LYS A 98 -1.76 -5.07 11.78
N VAL A 99 -2.35 -4.23 10.93
CA VAL A 99 -3.77 -3.92 10.98
C VAL A 99 -4.60 -5.18 10.78
N LEU A 100 -4.30 -6.02 9.80
CA LEU A 100 -5.06 -7.24 9.52
C LEU A 100 -4.90 -8.29 10.64
N LYS A 101 -3.68 -8.44 11.20
CA LYS A 101 -3.40 -9.34 12.33
C LYS A 101 -3.95 -8.86 13.68
N GLY A 102 -4.42 -7.62 13.78
CA GLY A 102 -4.93 -7.06 15.04
C GLY A 102 -3.85 -6.68 16.03
N THR A 103 -2.61 -6.56 15.54
CA THR A 103 -1.44 -6.09 16.30
C THR A 103 -1.11 -4.63 16.00
N GLY A 104 -1.94 -3.96 15.18
CA GLY A 104 -1.87 -2.53 14.91
C GLY A 104 -2.22 -1.75 16.17
N GLU A 105 -1.26 -0.94 16.63
CA GLU A 105 -1.29 -0.16 17.85
C GLU A 105 -2.66 0.53 18.05
N ALA A 106 -3.32 0.19 19.16
CA ALA A 106 -4.11 1.17 19.88
C ALA A 106 -3.10 2.22 20.37
N LEU A 107 -2.97 3.31 19.62
CA LEU A 107 -2.30 4.50 20.13
C LEU A 107 -3.17 5.02 21.28
N LEU A 108 -2.69 4.76 22.50
CA LEU A 108 -3.06 5.50 23.71
C LEU A 108 -2.76 6.98 23.54
#